data_AF-A0A7W2R3Q0-F1
#
_entry.id   AF-A0A7W2R3Q0-F1
#
_cell.length_a   1.000
_cell.length_b   1.000
_cell.length_c   1.000
_cell.angle_alpha   90.00
_cell.angle_beta   90.00
_cell.angle_gamma   90.00
#
_symmetry.space_group_name_H-M   'P 1'
#
loop_
_entity.id
_entity.type
_entity.pdbx_description
1 polymer ?
#
loop_
_entity_poly.entity_id
_entity_poly.type
_entity_poly.pdbx_seq_one_letter_code
_entity_poly.pdbx_strand_id
1 'polypeptide(L)'
;MASHYEAPIRRPLVLGEKSYHDVSVDIAKPVEGKANKSWWIVFSISLAAFLWGIGCIIYTINTGIGVWGLNKTIGWAWDITNFVWWVGIGHAGTLISAVLLLFRQKWRMAINRSAEAMTIFAVIQAGLFPLIHMGRPWLGYWVLPIPNQFGSLWVNFNSPLLWDVFAISTYLSVSLVFWWTGLLPDFAMIRDRAVKPFQKKIYSLLAFGWSGRAKDWQRFEEVSLVLAGLATPLVLSVHTIVSFDFATSIVPGWHTTIFPPYFVAGAVFSGFAMVNTLLIIMRKVVSLEDYITVQHIELMNIVIMITGTIVGVAYITELFIAWYSGVEYEQYAFLNRATGPYWWAYLLMMTCNVFSPQFMWFKKLRTSIMFSFFISIVVNVGMWFERFVIIVTSLHRDYMPSAWTMFQPTFVDIGIFIGTIGFFFVLFLLYARTFPVVSQAEVKAILKTSGQRYKRIRESGGSLVGTGTDPRTHNVNPHAGTPIVDEGPAVKAHDPEAINKLMENVGTFDPTTQTKDDLQQINGIGPKMEDVLNSIGIYSFLQVSNMTKREYDLLDEITAAFPGRAERDDWAGQAKTLINNKE
;
A
#
# COMPACT_ATOMS: atom_id res chain seq x y z
N MET A 1 16.02 -9.21 -21.73
CA MET A 1 15.90 -9.57 -20.29
C MET A 1 16.77 -8.63 -19.48
N ALA A 2 16.24 -7.48 -19.05
CA ALA A 2 16.95 -6.64 -18.09
C ALA A 2 16.78 -7.28 -16.71
N SER A 3 17.90 -7.74 -16.13
CA SER A 3 17.95 -8.30 -14.78
C SER A 3 17.39 -7.28 -13.79
N HIS A 4 16.24 -7.56 -13.19
CA HIS A 4 15.81 -6.87 -11.97
C HIS A 4 16.74 -7.27 -10.82
N TYR A 5 17.91 -6.64 -10.74
CA TYR A 5 18.82 -6.78 -9.61
C TYR A 5 18.22 -6.03 -8.41
N GLU A 6 17.81 -6.76 -7.38
CA GLU A 6 17.43 -6.19 -6.10
C GLU A 6 18.59 -6.37 -5.12
N ALA A 7 19.02 -5.28 -4.48
CA ALA A 7 20.11 -5.33 -3.54
C ALA A 7 19.81 -6.32 -2.37
N PRO A 8 20.76 -7.20 -2.00
CA PRO A 8 20.57 -8.21 -0.96
C PRO A 8 20.32 -7.61 0.44
N ILE A 9 20.69 -6.34 0.65
CA ILE A 9 20.48 -5.61 1.90
C ILE A 9 18.98 -5.40 2.19
N ARG A 10 18.11 -5.41 1.17
CA ARG A 10 16.67 -5.16 1.36
C ARG A 10 16.00 -6.35 2.02
N ARG A 11 15.37 -6.12 3.17
CA ARG A 11 14.52 -7.12 3.85
C ARG A 11 13.29 -7.49 3.02
N PRO A 12 12.71 -8.68 3.21
CA PRO A 12 11.46 -9.07 2.55
C PRO A 12 10.28 -8.26 3.11
N LEU A 13 9.39 -7.83 2.20
CA LEU A 13 8.16 -7.09 2.54
C LEU A 13 6.97 -8.02 2.77
N VAL A 14 6.99 -9.23 2.20
CA VAL A 14 6.00 -10.28 2.46
C VAL A 14 6.74 -11.46 3.10
N LEU A 15 6.30 -11.86 4.29
CA LEU A 15 6.91 -12.93 5.07
C LEU A 15 6.27 -14.29 4.76
N GLY A 16 7.03 -15.36 5.02
CA GLY A 16 6.58 -16.73 4.82
C GLY A 16 6.71 -17.23 3.36
N GLU A 17 6.31 -18.49 3.17
CA GLU A 17 6.39 -19.21 1.88
C GLU A 17 5.13 -18.99 1.01
N LYS A 18 4.69 -17.74 0.88
CA LYS A 18 3.40 -17.40 0.24
C LYS A 18 3.45 -17.47 -1.29
N SER A 19 2.45 -18.12 -1.89
CA SER A 19 2.17 -18.10 -3.33
C SER A 19 1.17 -17.00 -3.71
N TYR A 20 0.95 -16.78 -5.01
CA TYR A 20 -0.12 -15.90 -5.51
C TYR A 20 -1.53 -16.31 -5.03
N HIS A 21 -1.75 -17.62 -4.87
CA HIS A 21 -3.00 -18.15 -4.35
C HIS A 21 -3.16 -17.81 -2.87
N ASP A 22 -2.12 -18.02 -2.06
CA ASP A 22 -2.16 -17.69 -0.62
C ASP A 22 -2.48 -16.22 -0.38
N VAL A 23 -1.89 -15.29 -1.16
CA VAL A 23 -2.21 -13.86 -1.08
C VAL A 23 -3.71 -13.60 -1.27
N SER A 24 -4.31 -14.27 -2.26
CA SER A 24 -5.74 -14.10 -2.56
C SER A 24 -6.61 -14.66 -1.44
N VAL A 25 -6.28 -15.85 -0.94
CA VAL A 25 -7.02 -16.53 0.13
C VAL A 25 -6.93 -15.74 1.43
N ASP A 26 -5.73 -15.34 1.83
CA ASP A 26 -5.50 -14.63 3.10
C ASP A 26 -6.23 -13.28 3.13
N ILE A 27 -6.18 -12.51 2.04
CA ILE A 27 -6.80 -11.18 1.97
C ILE A 27 -8.32 -11.25 1.81
N ALA A 28 -8.85 -12.27 1.12
CA ALA A 28 -10.30 -12.42 0.92
C ALA A 28 -11.02 -13.16 2.06
N LYS A 29 -10.31 -13.97 2.86
CA LYS A 29 -10.86 -14.70 4.01
C LYS A 29 -11.67 -13.83 4.99
N PRO A 30 -11.23 -12.60 5.35
CA PRO A 30 -12.03 -11.70 6.18
C PRO A 30 -13.32 -11.27 5.49
N VAL A 31 -13.32 -11.06 4.18
CA VAL A 31 -14.52 -10.65 3.43
C VAL A 31 -15.53 -11.78 3.28
N GLU A 32 -15.04 -13.01 3.05
CA GLU A 32 -15.87 -14.19 2.81
C GLU A 32 -16.37 -14.86 4.10
N GLY A 33 -15.58 -14.80 5.17
CA GLY A 33 -15.87 -15.46 6.44
C GLY A 33 -16.93 -14.75 7.28
N LYS A 34 -17.32 -15.36 8.41
CA LYS A 34 -18.17 -14.71 9.43
C LYS A 34 -17.34 -13.76 10.31
N ALA A 35 -17.96 -12.68 10.78
CA ALA A 35 -17.33 -11.79 11.75
C ALA A 35 -17.09 -12.53 13.08
N ASN A 36 -15.93 -12.32 13.69
CA ASN A 36 -15.61 -12.87 15.00
C ASN A 36 -16.36 -12.10 16.12
N LYS A 37 -16.37 -12.66 17.34
CA LYS A 37 -17.02 -12.03 18.50
C LYS A 37 -16.40 -10.65 18.82
N SER A 38 -15.09 -10.52 18.70
CA SER A 38 -14.38 -9.26 18.96
C SER A 38 -14.84 -8.14 18.04
N TRP A 39 -15.07 -8.43 16.75
CA TRP A 39 -15.59 -7.45 15.80
C TRP A 39 -16.97 -6.94 16.21
N TRP A 40 -17.89 -7.84 16.62
CA TRP A 40 -19.22 -7.43 17.09
C TRP A 40 -19.16 -6.56 18.35
N ILE A 41 -18.27 -6.89 19.30
CA ILE A 41 -18.09 -6.09 20.52
C ILE A 41 -17.63 -4.66 20.16
N VAL A 42 -16.57 -4.53 19.36
CA VAL A 42 -16.04 -3.22 18.97
C VAL A 42 -17.06 -2.47 18.10
N PHE A 43 -17.73 -3.16 17.17
CA PHE A 43 -18.76 -2.56 16.34
C PHE A 43 -19.94 -2.01 17.17
N SER A 44 -20.42 -2.76 18.15
CA SER A 44 -21.50 -2.31 19.05
C SER A 44 -21.08 -1.11 19.90
N ILE A 45 -19.85 -1.08 20.41
CA ILE A 45 -19.32 0.08 21.16
C ILE A 45 -19.24 1.31 20.26
N SER A 46 -18.66 1.18 19.06
CA SER A 46 -18.56 2.27 18.09
C SER A 46 -19.93 2.76 17.63
N LEU A 47 -20.88 1.84 17.43
CA LEU A 47 -22.26 2.17 17.07
C LEU A 47 -22.98 2.92 18.20
N ALA A 48 -22.81 2.52 19.45
CA ALA A 48 -23.38 3.22 20.59
C ALA A 48 -22.82 4.64 20.71
N ALA A 49 -21.51 4.81 20.56
CA ALA A 49 -20.87 6.13 20.52
C ALA A 49 -21.39 6.99 19.36
N PHE A 50 -21.52 6.41 18.16
CA PHE A 50 -22.07 7.09 16.99
C PHE A 50 -23.52 7.56 17.22
N LEU A 51 -24.39 6.68 17.73
CA LEU A 51 -25.78 7.02 18.01
C LEU A 51 -25.92 8.09 19.08
N TRP A 52 -25.06 8.07 20.11
CA TRP A 52 -24.96 9.15 21.09
C TRP A 52 -24.57 10.49 20.43
N GLY A 53 -23.59 10.47 19.54
CA GLY A 53 -23.20 11.61 18.71
C GLY A 53 -24.35 12.18 17.88
N ILE A 54 -25.11 11.31 17.19
CA ILE A 54 -26.30 11.72 16.43
C ILE A 54 -27.32 12.39 17.36
N GLY A 55 -27.56 11.83 18.54
CA GLY A 55 -28.46 12.43 19.53
C GLY A 55 -28.02 13.85 19.92
N CYS A 56 -26.73 14.05 20.16
CA CYS A 56 -26.15 15.36 20.46
C CYS A 56 -26.31 16.35 19.28
N ILE A 57 -26.07 15.91 18.04
CA ILE A 57 -26.23 16.73 16.82
C ILE A 57 -27.69 17.15 16.64
N ILE A 58 -28.64 16.22 16.78
CA ILE A 58 -30.07 16.51 16.66
C ILE A 58 -30.48 17.53 17.75
N TYR A 59 -29.98 17.36 18.97
CA TYR A 59 -30.23 18.29 20.06
C TYR A 59 -29.68 19.70 19.78
N THR A 60 -28.47 19.81 19.25
CA THR A 60 -27.87 21.09 18.82
C THR A 60 -28.69 21.76 17.71
N ILE A 61 -29.10 21.02 16.68
CA ILE A 61 -29.85 21.59 15.55
C ILE A 61 -31.23 22.08 16.00
N ASN A 62 -31.90 21.36 16.90
CA ASN A 62 -33.24 21.73 17.39
C ASN A 62 -33.22 22.88 18.40
N THR A 63 -32.21 22.93 19.27
CA THR A 63 -32.16 23.90 20.38
C THR A 63 -31.36 25.15 20.02
N GLY A 64 -30.40 25.02 19.10
CA GLY A 64 -29.50 26.08 18.67
C GLY A 64 -28.05 25.88 19.14
N ILE A 65 -27.13 26.62 18.51
CA ILE A 65 -25.68 26.49 18.71
C ILE A 65 -25.22 26.87 20.13
N GLY A 66 -26.02 27.65 20.86
CA GLY A 66 -25.72 28.07 22.23
C GLY A 66 -25.71 26.95 23.26
N VAL A 67 -26.05 25.72 22.85
CA VAL A 67 -25.87 24.50 23.66
C VAL A 67 -24.39 24.13 23.80
N TRP A 68 -23.55 24.53 22.85
CA TRP A 68 -22.09 24.35 22.94
C TRP A 68 -21.47 25.31 23.95
N GLY A 69 -20.27 24.99 24.42
CA GLY A 69 -19.50 25.82 25.36
C GLY A 69 -18.94 27.12 24.79
N LEU A 70 -19.38 27.51 23.60
CA LEU A 70 -18.96 28.73 22.92
C LEU A 70 -19.46 29.97 23.65
N ASN A 71 -18.78 31.08 23.44
CA ASN A 71 -19.20 32.37 23.98
C ASN A 71 -19.00 33.49 22.94
N LYS A 72 -19.35 34.72 23.29
CA LYS A 72 -19.31 35.86 22.35
C LYS A 72 -17.90 36.24 21.90
N THR A 73 -16.87 35.91 22.69
CA THR A 73 -15.46 36.14 22.37
C THR A 73 -14.87 34.94 21.61
N ILE A 74 -15.11 33.73 22.14
CA ILE A 74 -14.60 32.47 21.63
C ILE A 74 -15.70 31.82 20.80
N GLY A 75 -15.78 32.26 19.55
CA GLY A 75 -16.75 31.75 18.57
C GLY A 75 -16.40 30.38 18.00
N TRP A 76 -15.13 29.96 18.09
CA TRP A 76 -14.64 28.64 17.67
C TRP A 76 -13.82 27.99 18.77
N ALA A 77 -14.04 26.70 18.98
CA ALA A 77 -13.29 25.89 19.93
C ALA A 77 -13.24 24.44 19.44
N TRP A 78 -13.98 23.52 20.07
CA TRP A 78 -13.94 22.08 19.77
C TRP A 78 -14.43 21.74 18.37
N ASP A 79 -15.39 22.49 17.85
CA ASP A 79 -15.92 22.35 16.50
C ASP A 79 -14.84 22.46 15.43
N ILE A 80 -14.14 23.60 15.38
CA ILE A 80 -13.09 23.83 14.39
C ILE A 80 -11.82 23.05 14.76
N THR A 81 -11.53 22.84 16.05
CA THR A 81 -10.43 21.96 16.49
C THR A 81 -10.58 20.56 15.89
N ASN A 82 -11.77 19.97 16.04
CA ASN A 82 -12.05 18.63 15.55
C ASN A 82 -12.11 18.57 14.03
N PHE A 83 -12.67 19.59 13.38
CA PHE A 83 -12.65 19.76 11.93
C PHE A 83 -11.22 19.66 11.38
N VAL A 84 -10.32 20.52 11.82
CA VAL A 84 -8.94 20.57 11.31
C VAL A 84 -8.17 19.29 11.69
N TRP A 85 -8.45 18.70 12.85
CA TRP A 85 -7.86 17.44 13.27
C TRP A 85 -8.27 16.27 12.37
N TRP A 86 -9.56 16.15 12.03
CA TRP A 86 -10.06 15.12 11.10
C TRP A 86 -9.54 15.33 9.67
N VAL A 87 -9.49 16.57 9.18
CA VAL A 87 -8.86 16.87 7.88
C VAL A 87 -7.38 16.46 7.91
N GLY A 88 -6.66 16.83 8.97
CA GLY A 88 -5.26 16.45 9.21
C GLY A 88 -5.02 14.95 9.16
N ILE A 89 -5.85 14.15 9.85
CA ILE A 89 -5.80 12.68 9.79
C ILE A 89 -6.01 12.18 8.36
N GLY A 90 -6.97 12.77 7.64
CA GLY A 90 -7.30 12.38 6.28
C GLY A 90 -6.11 12.44 5.32
N HIS A 91 -5.21 13.41 5.49
CA HIS A 91 -4.10 13.64 4.55
C HIS A 91 -3.09 12.50 4.42
N ALA A 92 -2.81 11.75 5.49
CA ALA A 92 -1.79 10.71 5.43
C ALA A 92 -2.13 9.57 4.47
N GLY A 93 -3.41 9.23 4.32
CA GLY A 93 -3.80 8.13 3.42
C GLY A 93 -3.52 8.45 1.96
N THR A 94 -3.91 9.64 1.51
CA THR A 94 -3.57 10.13 0.16
C THR A 94 -2.07 10.34 -0.04
N LEU A 95 -1.33 10.75 1.00
CA LEU A 95 0.14 10.85 0.90
C LEU A 95 0.77 9.46 0.73
N ILE A 96 0.35 8.47 1.52
CA ILE A 96 0.81 7.08 1.41
C ILE A 96 0.52 6.51 0.01
N SER A 97 -0.62 6.84 -0.58
CA SER A 97 -0.98 6.27 -1.88
C SER A 97 -0.45 7.04 -3.08
N ALA A 98 -0.39 8.37 -3.01
CA ALA A 98 0.07 9.21 -4.12
C ALA A 98 1.57 9.50 -4.04
N VAL A 99 2.05 10.09 -2.96
CA VAL A 99 3.45 10.55 -2.83
C VAL A 99 4.41 9.36 -2.82
N LEU A 100 4.11 8.29 -2.07
CA LEU A 100 4.95 7.10 -2.08
C LEU A 100 4.90 6.34 -3.42
N LEU A 101 3.80 6.45 -4.18
CA LEU A 101 3.75 5.93 -5.55
C LEU A 101 4.69 6.70 -6.46
N LEU A 102 4.72 8.04 -6.37
CA LEU A 102 5.65 8.89 -7.13
C LEU A 102 7.12 8.57 -6.79
N PHE A 103 7.42 8.33 -5.51
CA PHE A 103 8.75 7.87 -5.07
C PHE A 103 9.01 6.38 -5.30
N ARG A 104 8.09 5.65 -5.96
CA ARG A 104 8.17 4.22 -6.27
C ARG A 104 8.51 3.34 -5.06
N GLN A 105 8.00 3.71 -3.88
CA GLN A 105 8.24 3.01 -2.63
C GLN A 105 7.39 1.75 -2.54
N LYS A 106 8.00 0.57 -2.67
CA LYS A 106 7.29 -0.72 -2.72
C LYS A 106 6.58 -1.14 -1.41
N TRP A 107 6.97 -0.58 -0.26
CA TRP A 107 6.35 -0.92 1.02
C TRP A 107 4.92 -0.34 1.17
N ARG A 108 4.54 0.66 0.37
CA ARG A 108 3.18 1.21 0.40
C ARG A 108 2.10 0.18 0.03
N MET A 109 2.45 -0.84 -0.76
CA MET A 109 1.50 -1.77 -1.40
C MET A 109 0.71 -2.62 -0.38
N ALA A 110 1.24 -2.78 0.84
CA ALA A 110 0.58 -3.50 1.92
C ALA A 110 -0.36 -2.63 2.77
N ILE A 111 -0.30 -1.30 2.63
CA ILE A 111 -0.96 -0.36 3.55
C ILE A 111 -1.90 0.64 2.85
N ASN A 112 -1.71 0.86 1.54
CA ASN A 112 -2.41 1.89 0.76
C ASN A 112 -3.93 1.82 0.87
N ARG A 113 -4.55 0.64 0.73
CA ARG A 113 -6.03 0.49 0.75
C ARG A 113 -6.65 0.92 2.07
N SER A 114 -6.04 0.48 3.17
CA SER A 114 -6.48 0.87 4.51
C SER A 114 -6.25 2.36 4.78
N ALA A 115 -5.16 2.91 4.27
CA ALA A 115 -4.84 4.33 4.40
C ALA A 115 -5.79 5.22 3.58
N GLU A 116 -6.11 4.84 2.33
CA GLU A 116 -7.11 5.51 1.48
C GLU A 116 -8.51 5.48 2.11
N ALA A 117 -8.92 4.33 2.67
CA ALA A 117 -10.19 4.20 3.37
C ALA A 117 -10.25 5.11 4.61
N MET A 118 -9.16 5.17 5.37
CA MET A 118 -9.03 6.11 6.49
C MET A 118 -9.21 7.56 6.03
N THR A 119 -8.61 7.97 4.90
CA THR A 119 -8.80 9.31 4.34
C THR A 119 -10.27 9.62 4.12
N ILE A 120 -10.98 8.76 3.39
CA ILE A 120 -12.37 9.02 3.01
C ILE A 120 -13.25 9.13 4.26
N PHE A 121 -13.09 8.20 5.22
CA PHE A 121 -13.90 8.22 6.43
C PHE A 121 -13.58 9.41 7.34
N ALA A 122 -12.31 9.82 7.43
CA ALA A 122 -11.89 11.00 8.17
C ALA A 122 -12.41 12.30 7.53
N VAL A 123 -12.37 12.41 6.20
CA VAL A 123 -12.90 13.58 5.47
C VAL A 123 -14.43 13.68 5.61
N ILE A 124 -15.15 12.55 5.67
CA ILE A 124 -16.59 12.54 5.99
C ILE A 124 -16.83 13.09 7.41
N GLN A 125 -15.98 12.74 8.39
CA GLN A 125 -16.09 13.30 9.74
C GLN A 125 -15.78 14.80 9.75
N ALA A 126 -14.74 15.21 9.04
CA ALA A 126 -14.38 16.62 8.90
C ALA A 126 -15.52 17.42 8.28
N GLY A 127 -16.09 16.96 7.16
CA GLY A 127 -17.17 17.65 6.44
C GLY A 127 -18.45 17.81 7.25
N LEU A 128 -18.63 17.03 8.33
CA LEU A 128 -19.74 17.22 9.26
C LEU A 128 -19.64 18.55 10.02
N PHE A 129 -18.44 18.95 10.45
CA PHE A 129 -18.25 20.12 11.32
C PHE A 129 -18.65 21.45 10.66
N PRO A 130 -18.23 21.76 9.41
CA PRO A 130 -18.73 22.92 8.66
C PRO A 130 -20.26 22.94 8.49
N LEU A 131 -20.94 21.79 8.58
CA LEU A 131 -22.39 21.74 8.51
C LEU A 131 -23.06 21.99 9.85
N ILE A 132 -22.59 21.33 10.92
CA ILE A 132 -23.24 21.38 12.23
C ILE A 132 -22.89 22.62 13.06
N HIS A 133 -21.75 23.28 12.77
CA HIS A 133 -21.38 24.52 13.47
C HIS A 133 -22.15 25.75 12.97
N MET A 134 -22.85 25.63 11.83
CA MET A 134 -23.68 26.71 11.32
C MET A 134 -24.87 26.97 12.25
N GLY A 135 -25.16 28.24 12.52
CA GLY A 135 -26.38 28.62 13.24
C GLY A 135 -27.68 28.32 12.47
N ARG A 136 -27.60 28.17 11.13
CA ARG A 136 -28.74 27.83 10.25
C ARG A 136 -28.32 26.81 9.18
N PRO A 137 -28.12 25.53 9.54
CA PRO A 137 -27.58 24.52 8.61
C PRO A 137 -28.42 24.32 7.34
N TRP A 138 -29.75 24.52 7.42
CA TRP A 138 -30.66 24.40 6.28
C TRP A 138 -30.43 25.46 5.17
N LEU A 139 -29.68 26.53 5.47
CA LEU A 139 -29.25 27.53 4.48
C LEU A 139 -27.84 27.26 3.93
N GLY A 140 -27.20 26.14 4.29
CA GLY A 140 -25.82 25.85 3.90
C GLY A 140 -25.57 25.82 2.38
N TYR A 141 -26.61 25.58 1.58
CA TYR A 141 -26.51 25.60 0.11
C TYR A 141 -26.15 26.98 -0.47
N TRP A 142 -26.35 28.07 0.28
CA TRP A 142 -25.98 29.43 -0.13
C TRP A 142 -24.47 29.66 -0.25
N VAL A 143 -23.66 28.76 0.31
CA VAL A 143 -22.20 28.82 0.16
C VAL A 143 -21.78 28.35 -1.24
N LEU A 144 -22.65 27.68 -1.99
CA LEU A 144 -22.36 27.28 -3.37
C LEU A 144 -22.65 28.44 -4.35
N PRO A 145 -21.81 28.66 -5.37
CA PRO A 145 -22.03 29.68 -6.38
C PRO A 145 -23.11 29.23 -7.38
N ILE A 146 -24.36 29.19 -6.94
CA ILE A 146 -25.51 28.79 -7.76
C ILE A 146 -26.27 30.01 -8.27
N PRO A 147 -26.66 30.04 -9.57
CA PRO A 147 -27.61 31.02 -10.06
C PRO A 147 -28.90 30.97 -9.23
N ASN A 148 -29.40 32.13 -8.83
CA ASN A 148 -30.55 32.25 -7.93
C ASN A 148 -31.52 33.35 -8.38
N GLN A 149 -32.71 33.37 -7.78
CA GLN A 149 -33.79 34.29 -8.11
C GLN A 149 -33.53 35.74 -7.64
N PHE A 150 -32.47 35.98 -6.88
CA PHE A 150 -32.12 37.31 -6.34
C PHE A 150 -31.21 38.10 -7.29
N GLY A 151 -31.16 37.72 -8.57
CA GLY A 151 -30.43 38.45 -9.61
C GLY A 151 -28.92 38.22 -9.52
N SER A 152 -28.17 39.27 -9.19
CA SER A 152 -26.71 39.27 -9.15
C SER A 152 -26.12 38.91 -7.78
N LEU A 153 -26.90 38.26 -6.91
CA LEU A 153 -26.39 37.81 -5.61
C LEU A 153 -25.47 36.59 -5.79
N TRP A 154 -24.21 36.75 -5.41
CA TRP A 154 -23.18 35.70 -5.46
C TRP A 154 -22.38 35.64 -4.15
N VAL A 155 -21.67 34.54 -3.96
CA VAL A 155 -20.75 34.35 -2.83
C VAL A 155 -19.49 35.22 -2.96
N ASN A 156 -18.87 35.54 -1.83
CA ASN A 156 -17.59 36.26 -1.80
C ASN A 156 -16.40 35.29 -1.91
N PHE A 157 -15.72 35.31 -3.06
CA PHE A 157 -14.56 34.47 -3.34
C PHE A 157 -13.29 34.83 -2.58
N ASN A 158 -13.28 35.89 -1.77
CA ASN A 158 -12.12 36.27 -0.94
C ASN A 158 -12.12 35.59 0.44
N SER A 159 -13.16 34.85 0.80
CA SER A 159 -13.28 34.20 2.11
C SER A 159 -12.59 32.83 2.13
N PRO A 160 -11.59 32.59 3.01
CA PRO A 160 -10.97 31.28 3.19
C PRO A 160 -11.97 30.16 3.52
N LEU A 161 -13.01 30.45 4.32
CA LEU A 161 -14.09 29.49 4.62
C LEU A 161 -14.84 29.00 3.37
N LEU A 162 -14.94 29.84 2.33
CA LEU A 162 -15.53 29.40 1.06
C LEU A 162 -14.57 28.47 0.32
N TRP A 163 -13.27 28.76 0.36
CA TRP A 163 -12.24 27.92 -0.25
C TRP A 163 -12.21 26.53 0.40
N ASP A 164 -12.47 26.44 1.70
CA ASP A 164 -12.62 25.19 2.43
C ASP A 164 -13.70 24.28 1.84
N VAL A 165 -14.86 24.83 1.47
CA VAL A 165 -15.94 24.06 0.82
C VAL A 165 -15.46 23.46 -0.49
N PHE A 166 -14.73 24.22 -1.31
CA PHE A 166 -14.15 23.70 -2.55
C PHE A 166 -13.02 22.70 -2.28
N ALA A 167 -12.13 22.99 -1.33
CA ALA A 167 -11.00 22.14 -1.00
C ALA A 167 -11.47 20.77 -0.54
N ILE A 168 -12.37 20.70 0.43
CA ILE A 168 -12.88 19.44 1.00
C ILE A 168 -13.71 18.66 -0.01
N SER A 169 -14.61 19.33 -0.74
CA SER A 169 -15.46 18.65 -1.73
C SER A 169 -14.62 18.05 -2.87
N THR A 170 -13.63 18.80 -3.37
CA THR A 170 -12.72 18.32 -4.40
C THR A 170 -11.81 17.22 -3.85
N TYR A 171 -11.31 17.37 -2.63
CA TYR A 171 -10.48 16.37 -1.97
C TYR A 171 -11.20 15.05 -1.75
N LEU A 172 -12.44 15.08 -1.25
CA LEU A 172 -13.27 13.89 -1.08
C LEU A 172 -13.56 13.22 -2.43
N SER A 173 -13.93 14.01 -3.45
CA SER A 173 -14.26 13.49 -4.78
C SER A 173 -13.06 12.81 -5.45
N VAL A 174 -11.89 13.48 -5.46
CA VAL A 174 -10.66 12.92 -6.04
C VAL A 174 -10.20 11.70 -5.26
N SER A 175 -10.24 11.74 -3.92
CA SER A 175 -9.85 10.60 -3.08
C SER A 175 -10.77 9.39 -3.28
N LEU A 176 -12.09 9.61 -3.40
CA LEU A 176 -13.06 8.56 -3.66
C LEU A 176 -12.82 7.90 -5.02
N VAL A 177 -12.61 8.70 -6.07
CA VAL A 177 -12.31 8.19 -7.42
C VAL A 177 -10.98 7.42 -7.42
N PHE A 178 -9.94 7.97 -6.80
CA PHE A 178 -8.62 7.34 -6.75
C PHE A 178 -8.65 5.99 -6.01
N TRP A 179 -9.30 5.95 -4.84
CA TRP A 179 -9.50 4.72 -4.08
C TRP A 179 -10.35 3.69 -4.82
N TRP A 180 -11.48 4.12 -5.40
CA TRP A 180 -12.38 3.23 -6.13
C TRP A 180 -11.74 2.66 -7.39
N THR A 181 -11.04 3.47 -8.19
CA THR A 181 -10.29 2.99 -9.35
C THR A 181 -9.29 1.92 -8.92
N GLY A 182 -8.54 2.16 -7.84
CA GLY A 182 -7.61 1.17 -7.30
C GLY A 182 -8.27 -0.15 -6.89
N LEU A 183 -9.51 -0.11 -6.39
CA LEU A 183 -10.24 -1.30 -5.96
C LEU A 183 -10.82 -2.14 -7.11
N LEU A 184 -10.86 -1.65 -8.35
CA LEU A 184 -11.46 -2.38 -9.49
C LEU A 184 -10.92 -3.81 -9.66
N PRO A 185 -9.58 -4.06 -9.68
CA PRO A 185 -9.06 -5.41 -9.80
C PRO A 185 -9.35 -6.26 -8.54
N ASP A 186 -9.35 -5.63 -7.37
CA ASP A 186 -9.59 -6.29 -6.09
C ASP A 186 -11.06 -6.77 -5.97
N PHE A 187 -12.02 -5.97 -6.43
CA PHE A 187 -13.42 -6.39 -6.53
C PHE A 187 -13.65 -7.48 -7.56
N ALA A 188 -12.96 -7.44 -8.71
CA ALA A 188 -13.06 -8.51 -9.69
C ALA A 188 -12.61 -9.86 -9.11
N MET A 189 -11.51 -9.86 -8.35
CA MET A 189 -11.03 -11.06 -7.66
C MET A 189 -12.03 -11.58 -6.61
N ILE A 190 -12.70 -10.70 -5.86
CA ILE A 190 -13.75 -11.11 -4.90
C ILE A 190 -15.01 -11.60 -5.62
N ARG A 191 -15.44 -10.93 -6.70
CA ARG A 191 -16.57 -11.34 -7.55
C ARG A 191 -16.42 -12.77 -8.03
N ASP A 192 -15.21 -13.13 -8.48
CA ASP A 192 -14.94 -14.45 -9.05
C ASP A 192 -14.88 -15.55 -7.98
N ARG A 193 -14.64 -15.20 -6.71
CA ARG A 193 -14.70 -16.11 -5.56
C ARG A 193 -16.05 -16.15 -4.86
N ALA A 194 -16.91 -15.15 -5.07
CA ALA A 194 -18.19 -15.05 -4.40
C ALA A 194 -19.14 -16.18 -4.79
N VAL A 195 -19.52 -17.00 -3.80
CA VAL A 195 -20.44 -18.14 -3.98
C VAL A 195 -21.91 -17.69 -4.00
N LYS A 196 -22.28 -16.70 -3.17
CA LYS A 196 -23.67 -16.26 -3.04
C LYS A 196 -24.06 -15.35 -4.22
N PRO A 197 -25.23 -15.59 -4.85
CA PRO A 197 -25.64 -14.84 -6.06
C PRO A 197 -25.79 -13.33 -5.80
N PHE A 198 -26.32 -12.96 -4.62
CA PHE A 198 -26.47 -11.56 -4.24
C PHE A 198 -25.11 -10.84 -4.09
N GLN A 199 -24.16 -11.46 -3.39
CA GLN A 199 -22.81 -10.90 -3.22
C GLN A 199 -22.09 -10.80 -4.57
N LYS A 200 -22.20 -11.84 -5.40
CA LYS A 200 -21.62 -11.85 -6.74
C LYS A 200 -22.18 -10.72 -7.61
N LYS A 201 -23.49 -10.44 -7.53
CA LYS A 201 -24.12 -9.31 -8.25
C LYS A 201 -23.57 -7.96 -7.78
N ILE A 202 -23.43 -7.75 -6.47
CA ILE A 202 -22.86 -6.51 -5.90
C ILE A 202 -21.41 -6.33 -6.37
N TYR A 203 -20.55 -7.33 -6.19
CA TYR A 203 -19.15 -7.20 -6.61
C TYR A 203 -18.99 -7.12 -8.12
N SER A 204 -19.91 -7.69 -8.91
CA SER A 204 -19.93 -7.50 -10.36
C SER A 204 -20.26 -6.06 -10.77
N LEU A 205 -21.15 -5.39 -10.04
CA LEU A 205 -21.44 -3.98 -10.26
C LEU A 205 -20.24 -3.11 -9.85
N LEU A 206 -19.66 -3.37 -8.67
CA LEU A 206 -18.52 -2.61 -8.14
C LEU A 206 -17.24 -2.78 -8.96
N ALA A 207 -17.00 -3.97 -9.53
CA ALA A 207 -15.84 -4.25 -10.37
C ALA A 207 -15.93 -3.62 -11.77
N PHE A 208 -17.07 -3.02 -12.14
CA PHE A 208 -17.27 -2.30 -13.41
C PHE A 208 -16.85 -3.11 -14.65
N GLY A 209 -17.13 -4.41 -14.65
CA GLY A 209 -16.79 -5.31 -15.76
C GLY A 209 -15.29 -5.59 -15.93
N TRP A 210 -14.44 -5.28 -14.94
CA TRP A 210 -13.01 -5.51 -15.00
C TRP A 210 -12.68 -6.97 -15.38
N SER A 211 -11.88 -7.12 -16.44
CA SER A 211 -11.52 -8.40 -17.04
C SER A 211 -10.04 -8.76 -16.89
N GLY A 212 -9.18 -7.77 -16.59
CA GLY A 212 -7.75 -7.97 -16.39
C GLY A 212 -6.95 -8.17 -17.68
N ARG A 213 -7.44 -7.68 -18.83
CA ARG A 213 -6.69 -7.70 -20.10
C ARG A 213 -5.46 -6.80 -20.01
N ALA A 214 -4.46 -7.05 -20.87
CA ALA A 214 -3.26 -6.21 -20.93
C ALA A 214 -3.58 -4.72 -21.15
N LYS A 215 -4.57 -4.41 -21.98
CA LYS A 215 -5.03 -3.03 -22.24
C LYS A 215 -5.67 -2.39 -21.02
N ASP A 216 -6.40 -3.16 -20.20
CA ASP A 216 -7.01 -2.69 -18.96
C ASP A 216 -5.91 -2.28 -17.96
N TRP A 217 -4.88 -3.13 -17.81
CA TRP A 217 -3.73 -2.87 -16.94
C TRP A 217 -2.90 -1.67 -17.39
N GLN A 218 -2.61 -1.55 -18.68
CA GLN A 218 -1.89 -0.40 -19.22
C GLN A 218 -2.59 0.92 -18.87
N ARG A 219 -3.92 0.99 -19.10
CA ARG A 219 -4.70 2.20 -18.78
C ARG A 219 -4.83 2.43 -17.28
N PHE A 220 -4.98 1.37 -16.50
CA PHE A 220 -5.05 1.47 -15.04
C PHE A 220 -3.76 2.06 -14.45
N GLU A 221 -2.59 1.65 -14.92
CA GLU A 221 -1.31 2.20 -14.47
C GLU A 221 -1.15 3.67 -14.87
N GLU A 222 -1.50 4.03 -16.11
CA GLU A 222 -1.49 5.42 -16.60
C GLU A 222 -2.40 6.31 -15.74
N VAL A 223 -3.66 5.91 -15.52
CA VAL A 223 -4.64 6.67 -14.73
C VAL A 223 -4.20 6.78 -13.27
N SER A 224 -3.69 5.69 -12.68
CA SER A 224 -3.22 5.70 -11.29
C SER A 224 -2.07 6.68 -11.08
N LEU A 225 -1.14 6.76 -12.05
CA LEU A 225 -0.01 7.69 -12.00
C LEU A 225 -0.47 9.14 -12.17
N VAL A 226 -1.40 9.41 -13.10
CA VAL A 226 -1.98 10.75 -13.28
C VAL A 226 -2.74 11.19 -12.04
N LEU A 227 -3.58 10.33 -11.47
CA LEU A 227 -4.33 10.64 -10.24
C LEU A 227 -3.39 10.88 -9.05
N ALA A 228 -2.30 10.13 -8.92
CA ALA A 228 -1.29 10.40 -7.89
C ALA A 228 -0.57 11.74 -8.11
N GLY A 229 -0.28 12.09 -9.36
CA GLY A 229 0.26 13.39 -9.75
C GLY A 229 -0.67 14.56 -9.41
N LEU A 230 -1.99 14.38 -9.58
CA LEU A 230 -3.00 15.40 -9.24
C LEU A 230 -3.30 15.45 -7.73
N ALA A 231 -3.36 14.30 -7.07
CA ALA A 231 -3.66 14.20 -5.65
C ALA A 231 -2.53 14.79 -4.78
N THR A 232 -1.27 14.75 -5.23
CA THR A 232 -0.13 15.25 -4.45
C THR A 232 -0.21 16.77 -4.19
N PRO A 233 -0.35 17.65 -5.20
CA PRO A 233 -0.61 19.07 -4.98
C PRO A 233 -1.90 19.34 -4.21
N LEU A 234 -2.95 18.55 -4.47
CA LEU A 234 -4.24 18.71 -3.80
C LEU A 234 -4.12 18.50 -2.29
N VAL A 235 -3.39 17.48 -1.85
CA VAL A 235 -3.14 17.21 -0.42
C VAL A 235 -2.42 18.38 0.24
N LEU A 236 -1.42 18.95 -0.42
CA LEU A 236 -0.69 20.11 0.10
C LEU A 236 -1.58 21.37 0.13
N SER A 237 -2.40 21.58 -0.91
CA SER A 237 -3.24 22.76 -1.03
C SER A 237 -4.42 22.75 -0.07
N VAL A 238 -5.09 21.62 0.14
CA VAL A 238 -6.28 21.53 1.01
C VAL A 238 -5.94 21.93 2.43
N HIS A 239 -4.86 21.39 2.99
CA HIS A 239 -4.47 21.70 4.36
C HIS A 239 -3.84 23.10 4.50
N THR A 240 -3.28 23.63 3.40
CA THR A 240 -2.87 25.03 3.28
C THR A 240 -4.09 25.96 3.31
N ILE A 241 -5.18 25.61 2.64
CA ILE A 241 -6.42 26.40 2.62
C ILE A 241 -7.06 26.42 4.02
N VAL A 242 -7.17 25.27 4.68
CA VAL A 242 -7.64 25.19 6.08
C VAL A 242 -6.75 26.02 7.01
N SER A 243 -5.45 26.06 6.74
CA SER A 243 -4.53 26.92 7.49
C SER A 243 -4.75 28.42 7.23
N PHE A 244 -5.27 28.82 6.07
CA PHE A 244 -5.53 30.22 5.75
C PHE A 244 -6.70 30.81 6.54
N ASP A 245 -7.62 30.00 7.05
CA ASP A 245 -8.66 30.44 7.99
C ASP A 245 -8.06 31.16 9.21
N PHE A 246 -6.88 30.73 9.65
CA PHE A 246 -6.16 31.35 10.76
C PHE A 246 -5.13 32.37 10.26
N ALA A 247 -4.27 31.97 9.33
CA ALA A 247 -3.12 32.77 8.89
C ALA A 247 -3.49 34.13 8.30
N THR A 248 -4.66 34.24 7.68
CA THR A 248 -5.14 35.49 7.06
C THR A 248 -5.86 36.41 8.04
N SER A 249 -6.15 35.93 9.26
CA SER A 249 -6.73 36.74 10.34
C SER A 249 -5.69 37.72 10.89
N ILE A 250 -6.18 38.74 11.61
CA ILE A 250 -5.36 39.74 12.32
C ILE A 250 -5.16 39.40 13.80
N VAL A 251 -5.67 38.25 14.27
CA VAL A 251 -5.57 37.83 15.68
C VAL A 251 -4.11 37.49 16.02
N PRO A 252 -3.57 37.98 17.15
CA PRO A 252 -2.22 37.65 17.58
C PRO A 252 -2.05 36.15 17.78
N GLY A 253 -0.93 35.61 17.31
CA GLY A 253 -0.68 34.17 17.32
C GLY A 253 -1.44 33.36 16.26
N TRP A 254 -2.25 34.01 15.41
CA TRP A 254 -2.79 33.44 14.17
C TRP A 254 -2.15 34.04 12.92
N HIS A 255 -1.88 35.36 12.93
CA HIS A 255 -1.35 36.08 11.77
C HIS A 255 0.13 35.74 11.49
N THR A 256 0.39 34.53 10.97
CA THR A 256 1.74 34.05 10.69
C THR A 256 1.83 33.36 9.34
N THR A 257 2.95 33.59 8.64
CA THR A 257 3.19 33.08 7.28
C THR A 257 3.70 31.64 7.27
N ILE A 258 4.15 31.11 8.41
CA ILE A 258 4.65 29.74 8.53
C ILE A 258 3.51 28.70 8.62
N PHE A 259 2.28 29.13 8.91
CA PHE A 259 1.17 28.22 9.16
C PHE A 259 0.92 27.20 8.04
N PRO A 260 0.85 27.57 6.74
CA PRO A 260 0.56 26.60 5.70
C PRO A 260 1.51 25.38 5.65
N PRO A 261 2.84 25.52 5.53
CA PRO A 261 3.74 24.36 5.55
C PRO A 261 3.78 23.65 6.90
N TYR A 262 3.62 24.39 8.01
CA TYR A 262 3.59 23.82 9.36
C TYR A 262 2.36 22.93 9.59
N PHE A 263 1.18 23.40 9.21
CA PHE A 263 -0.06 22.64 9.29
C PHE A 263 0.05 21.36 8.45
N VAL A 264 0.62 21.45 7.24
CA VAL A 264 0.84 20.28 6.37
C VAL A 264 1.75 19.26 7.05
N ALA A 265 2.88 19.69 7.63
CA ALA A 265 3.78 18.81 8.37
C ALA A 265 3.08 18.13 9.55
N GLY A 266 2.26 18.89 10.29
CA GLY A 266 1.41 18.39 11.36
C GLY A 266 0.39 17.34 10.88
N ALA A 267 -0.25 17.56 9.73
CA ALA A 267 -1.20 16.62 9.13
C ALA A 267 -0.54 15.28 8.76
N VAL A 268 0.67 15.33 8.20
CA VAL A 268 1.45 14.11 7.94
C VAL A 268 1.79 13.40 9.24
N PHE A 269 2.24 14.14 10.25
CA PHE A 269 2.60 13.59 11.56
C PHE A 269 1.41 12.91 12.26
N SER A 270 0.26 13.57 12.40
CA SER A 270 -0.95 12.96 12.98
C SER A 270 -1.50 11.81 12.14
N GLY A 271 -1.55 11.99 10.81
CA GLY A 271 -2.16 11.00 9.95
C GLY A 271 -1.36 9.68 9.92
N PHE A 272 -0.02 9.72 9.88
CA PHE A 272 0.78 8.49 9.98
C PHE A 272 0.64 7.82 11.35
N ALA A 273 0.49 8.60 12.42
CA ALA A 273 0.20 8.05 13.75
C ALA A 273 -1.17 7.36 13.78
N MET A 274 -2.20 7.94 13.17
CA MET A 274 -3.51 7.30 13.04
C MET A 274 -3.45 6.01 12.21
N VAL A 275 -2.78 6.03 11.04
CA VAL A 275 -2.57 4.82 10.22
C VAL A 275 -1.88 3.72 11.03
N ASN A 276 -0.85 4.06 11.81
CA ASN A 276 -0.15 3.08 12.64
C ASN A 276 -1.07 2.44 13.69
N THR A 277 -1.89 3.28 14.35
CA THR A 277 -2.89 2.82 15.34
C THR A 277 -3.87 1.81 14.72
N LEU A 278 -4.41 2.14 13.54
CA LEU A 278 -5.37 1.29 12.83
C LEU A 278 -4.73 0.01 12.30
N LEU A 279 -3.56 0.12 11.65
CA LEU A 279 -2.88 -1.03 11.06
C LEU A 279 -2.39 -2.02 12.11
N ILE A 280 -1.93 -1.58 13.28
CA ILE A 280 -1.51 -2.48 14.36
C ILE A 280 -2.71 -3.32 14.86
N ILE A 281 -3.88 -2.70 15.05
CA ILE A 281 -5.09 -3.40 15.45
C ILE A 281 -5.52 -4.37 14.34
N MET A 282 -5.62 -3.88 13.10
CA MET A 282 -6.05 -4.66 11.94
C MET A 282 -5.14 -5.85 11.67
N ARG A 283 -3.82 -5.66 11.78
CA ARG A 283 -2.81 -6.71 11.65
C ARG A 283 -3.14 -7.90 12.55
N LYS A 284 -3.57 -7.66 13.79
CA LYS A 284 -3.89 -8.73 14.74
C LYS A 284 -5.29 -9.31 14.56
N VAL A 285 -6.30 -8.45 14.40
CA VAL A 285 -7.71 -8.87 14.29
C VAL A 285 -7.96 -9.69 13.02
N VAL A 286 -7.32 -9.30 11.93
CA VAL A 286 -7.51 -9.89 10.59
C VAL A 286 -6.43 -10.93 10.26
N SER A 287 -5.43 -11.12 11.13
CA SER A 287 -4.32 -12.07 10.94
C SER A 287 -3.50 -11.80 9.68
N LEU A 288 -3.24 -10.54 9.35
CA LEU A 288 -2.44 -10.11 8.18
C LEU A 288 -0.98 -9.79 8.56
N GLU A 289 -0.46 -10.53 9.55
CA GLU A 289 0.87 -10.33 10.13
C GLU A 289 2.02 -10.56 9.13
N ASP A 290 1.79 -11.40 8.12
CA ASP A 290 2.75 -11.74 7.05
C ASP A 290 2.87 -10.63 5.98
N TYR A 291 1.84 -9.78 5.86
CA TYR A 291 1.79 -8.68 4.89
C TYR A 291 2.15 -7.34 5.53
N ILE A 292 1.59 -7.07 6.72
CA ILE A 292 1.90 -5.88 7.52
C ILE A 292 3.02 -6.24 8.49
N THR A 293 4.24 -6.22 7.98
CA THR A 293 5.45 -6.59 8.73
C THR A 293 5.92 -5.47 9.67
N VAL A 294 6.82 -5.81 10.60
CA VAL A 294 7.47 -4.83 11.50
C VAL A 294 8.23 -3.76 10.70
N GLN A 295 8.71 -4.07 9.50
CA GLN A 295 9.38 -3.08 8.64
C GLN A 295 8.43 -1.97 8.21
N HIS A 296 7.17 -2.27 7.92
CA HIS A 296 6.18 -1.24 7.59
C HIS A 296 5.98 -0.29 8.77
N ILE A 297 5.84 -0.83 9.98
CA ILE A 297 5.71 -0.06 11.23
C ILE A 297 6.96 0.78 11.49
N GLU A 298 8.15 0.20 11.33
CA GLU A 298 9.41 0.92 11.50
C GLU A 298 9.53 2.11 10.54
N LEU A 299 9.20 1.92 9.25
CA LEU A 299 9.25 2.98 8.25
C LEU A 299 8.23 4.09 8.54
N MET A 300 7.01 3.76 8.96
CA MET A 300 6.02 4.75 9.39
C MET A 300 6.52 5.53 10.60
N ASN A 301 7.12 4.86 11.59
CA ASN A 301 7.70 5.52 12.75
C ASN A 301 8.87 6.47 12.39
N ILE A 302 9.67 6.13 11.36
CA ILE A 302 10.71 7.04 10.86
C ILE A 302 10.08 8.30 10.27
N VAL A 303 9.00 8.16 9.48
CA VAL A 303 8.27 9.31 8.94
C VAL A 303 7.71 10.18 10.06
N ILE A 304 7.05 9.58 11.05
CA ILE A 304 6.51 10.26 12.25
C ILE A 304 7.62 11.03 12.99
N MET A 305 8.79 10.41 13.17
CA MET A 305 9.92 11.04 13.84
C MET A 305 10.41 12.27 13.08
N ILE A 306 10.58 12.15 11.75
CA ILE A 306 11.06 13.25 10.90
C ILE A 306 10.05 14.40 10.90
N THR A 307 8.77 14.12 10.67
CA THR A 307 7.74 15.17 10.63
C THR A 307 7.52 15.79 12.00
N GLY A 308 7.59 15.01 13.09
CA GLY A 308 7.59 15.53 14.45
C GLY A 308 8.75 16.49 14.73
N THR A 309 9.95 16.20 14.22
CA THR A 309 11.08 17.15 14.33
C THR A 309 10.86 18.43 13.51
N ILE A 310 10.25 18.34 12.32
CA ILE A 310 9.90 19.52 11.50
C ILE A 310 8.89 20.40 12.25
N VAL A 311 7.86 19.79 12.84
CA VAL A 311 6.87 20.48 13.69
C VAL A 311 7.55 21.14 14.90
N GLY A 312 8.48 20.44 15.57
CA GLY A 312 9.24 21.00 16.68
C GLY A 312 10.09 22.23 16.28
N VAL A 313 10.71 22.21 15.10
CA VAL A 313 11.43 23.38 14.56
C VAL A 313 10.48 24.54 14.30
N ALA A 314 9.28 24.28 13.76
CA ALA A 314 8.26 25.30 13.53
C ALA A 314 7.85 25.98 14.85
N TYR A 315 7.60 25.21 15.91
CA TYR A 315 7.27 25.76 17.23
C TYR A 315 8.37 26.66 17.80
N ILE A 316 9.63 26.23 17.69
CA ILE A 316 10.78 27.05 18.14
C ILE A 316 10.86 28.32 17.30
N THR A 317 10.59 28.24 16.01
CA THR A 317 10.57 29.39 15.11
C THR A 317 9.48 30.39 15.50
N GLU A 318 8.28 29.93 15.83
CA GLU A 318 7.20 30.80 16.33
C GLU A 318 7.59 31.52 17.63
N LEU A 319 8.17 30.79 18.60
CA LEU A 319 8.65 31.39 19.84
C LEU A 319 9.76 32.42 19.60
N PHE A 320 10.68 32.12 18.69
CA PHE A 320 11.76 33.03 18.32
C PHE A 320 11.21 34.29 17.65
N ILE A 321 10.29 34.16 16.69
CA ILE A 321 9.71 35.31 15.98
C ILE A 321 8.84 36.15 16.92
N ALA A 322 8.06 35.54 17.83
CA ALA A 322 7.31 36.27 18.83
C ALA A 322 8.23 37.17 19.66
N TRP A 323 9.34 36.63 20.17
CA TRP A 323 10.36 37.40 20.88
C TRP A 323 11.02 38.46 20.00
N TYR A 324 11.45 38.10 18.79
CA TYR A 324 12.19 38.95 17.86
C TYR A 324 11.37 40.12 17.28
N SER A 325 10.06 39.93 17.07
CA SER A 325 9.17 40.89 16.41
C SER A 325 9.04 42.23 17.14
N GLY A 326 9.25 42.25 18.46
CA GLY A 326 9.03 43.42 19.30
C GLY A 326 7.56 43.84 19.47
N VAL A 327 6.60 43.06 18.95
CA VAL A 327 5.17 43.35 19.08
C VAL A 327 4.66 42.79 20.41
N GLU A 328 4.23 43.69 21.32
CA GLU A 328 3.79 43.32 22.68
C GLU A 328 2.66 42.28 22.69
N TYR A 329 1.70 42.40 21.77
CA TYR A 329 0.57 41.47 21.69
C TYR A 329 0.97 40.05 21.25
N GLU A 330 1.93 39.92 20.33
CA GLU A 330 2.47 38.62 19.94
C GLU A 330 3.28 37.99 21.08
N GLN A 331 4.17 38.78 21.72
CA GLN A 331 4.91 38.32 22.88
C GLN A 331 3.98 37.86 24.01
N TYR A 332 2.92 38.63 24.28
CA TYR A 332 1.92 38.27 25.28
C TYR A 332 1.14 37.00 24.89
N ALA A 333 0.75 36.83 23.62
CA ALA A 333 0.04 35.64 23.16
C ALA A 333 0.82 34.35 23.45
N PHE A 334 2.13 34.34 23.16
CA PHE A 334 2.99 33.18 23.45
C PHE A 334 3.31 33.02 24.94
N LEU A 335 3.47 34.12 25.69
CA LEU A 335 3.58 34.05 27.15
C LEU A 335 2.31 33.44 27.77
N ASN A 336 1.15 33.86 27.30
CA ASN A 336 -0.15 33.37 27.75
C ASN A 336 -0.37 31.89 27.42
N ARG A 337 0.17 31.38 26.30
CA ARG A 337 0.23 29.94 26.03
C ARG A 337 1.02 29.19 27.09
N ALA A 338 2.18 29.72 27.50
CA ALA A 338 3.10 29.06 28.42
C ALA A 338 2.68 29.16 29.90
N THR A 339 2.21 30.32 30.36
CA THR A 339 1.94 30.59 31.79
C THR A 339 0.50 30.99 32.09
N GLY A 340 -0.36 31.10 31.06
CA GLY A 340 -1.76 31.47 31.22
C GLY A 340 -2.67 30.32 31.69
N PRO A 341 -3.99 30.52 31.71
CA PRO A 341 -4.96 29.54 32.21
C PRO A 341 -4.92 28.17 31.50
N TYR A 342 -4.46 28.15 30.24
CA TYR A 342 -4.34 26.94 29.41
C TYR A 342 -2.90 26.41 29.33
N TRP A 343 -2.03 26.75 30.28
CA TRP A 343 -0.63 26.27 30.34
C TRP A 343 -0.53 24.74 30.22
N TRP A 344 -1.48 24.02 30.82
CA TRP A 344 -1.51 22.56 30.82
C TRP A 344 -1.74 22.00 29.41
N ALA A 345 -2.56 22.66 28.60
CA ALA A 345 -2.82 22.25 27.21
C ALA A 345 -1.58 22.48 26.34
N TYR A 346 -0.90 23.61 26.53
CA TYR A 346 0.35 23.91 25.84
C TYR A 346 1.49 22.95 26.25
N LEU A 347 1.60 22.64 27.54
CA LEU A 347 2.58 21.67 28.05
C LEU A 347 2.33 20.27 27.48
N LEU A 348 1.08 19.82 27.44
CA LEU A 348 0.70 18.54 26.84
C LEU A 348 1.02 18.53 25.34
N MET A 349 0.68 19.59 24.60
CA MET A 349 1.01 19.75 23.19
C MET A 349 2.52 19.60 22.96
N MET A 350 3.34 20.38 23.67
CA MET A 350 4.81 20.36 23.51
C MET A 350 5.42 19.00 23.88
N THR A 351 4.97 18.41 24.99
CA THR A 351 5.50 17.11 25.45
C THR A 351 5.12 15.99 24.47
N CYS A 352 3.86 15.97 24.01
CA CYS A 352 3.39 14.93 23.10
C CYS A 352 3.99 15.08 21.69
N ASN A 353 4.12 16.29 21.16
CA ASN A 353 4.55 16.50 19.77
C ASN A 353 6.06 16.63 19.61
N VAL A 354 6.76 17.24 20.57
CA VAL A 354 8.21 17.47 20.46
C VAL A 354 8.99 16.34 21.11
N PHE A 355 8.64 15.95 22.34
CA PHE A 355 9.43 14.99 23.12
C PHE A 355 9.12 13.54 22.75
N SER A 356 7.84 13.19 22.61
CA SER A 356 7.42 11.80 22.36
C SER A 356 8.03 11.19 21.08
N PRO A 357 8.13 11.90 19.93
CA PRO A 357 8.72 11.31 18.72
C PRO A 357 10.22 11.06 18.85
N GLN A 358 10.94 11.73 19.77
CA GLN A 358 12.39 11.54 19.92
C GLN A 358 12.75 10.15 20.44
N PHE A 359 11.82 9.46 21.10
CA PHE A 359 12.04 8.06 21.48
C PHE A 359 12.23 7.12 20.27
N MET A 360 11.78 7.53 19.08
CA MET A 360 11.95 6.75 17.84
C MET A 360 13.38 6.76 17.28
N TRP A 361 14.28 7.60 17.80
CA TRP A 361 15.71 7.50 17.50
C TRP A 361 16.29 6.16 17.96
N PHE A 362 15.76 5.61 19.05
CA PHE A 362 16.17 4.30 19.56
C PHE A 362 15.51 3.18 18.77
N LYS A 363 16.31 2.49 17.94
CA LYS A 363 15.84 1.38 17.08
C LYS A 363 15.02 0.33 17.86
N LYS A 364 15.42 -0.01 19.09
CA LYS A 364 14.72 -0.98 19.95
C LYS A 364 13.26 -0.56 20.21
N LEU A 365 13.02 0.72 20.47
CA LEU A 365 11.68 1.27 20.71
C LEU A 365 10.90 1.37 19.39
N ARG A 366 11.56 1.86 18.34
CA ARG A 366 10.96 2.02 17.00
C ARG A 366 10.48 0.72 16.37
N THR A 367 11.12 -0.41 16.67
CA THR A 367 10.70 -1.74 16.17
C THR A 367 9.70 -2.46 17.09
N SER A 368 9.41 -1.90 18.27
CA SER A 368 8.44 -2.49 19.20
C SER A 368 7.01 -2.09 18.80
N ILE A 369 6.19 -3.07 18.46
CA ILE A 369 4.79 -2.85 18.04
C ILE A 369 3.98 -2.19 19.16
N MET A 370 4.14 -2.65 20.42
CA MET A 370 3.40 -2.09 21.56
C MET A 370 3.80 -0.65 21.85
N PHE A 371 5.09 -0.35 21.77
CA PHE A 371 5.57 1.04 21.92
C PHE A 371 5.02 1.93 20.80
N SER A 372 5.08 1.44 19.55
CA SER A 372 4.58 2.14 18.36
C SER A 372 3.07 2.42 18.42
N PHE A 373 2.30 1.54 19.06
CA PHE A 373 0.87 1.73 19.28
C PHE A 373 0.58 2.79 20.34
N PHE A 374 1.30 2.76 21.47
CA PHE A 374 1.09 3.75 22.53
C PHE A 374 1.49 5.16 22.08
N ILE A 375 2.66 5.27 21.46
CA ILE A 375 3.18 6.56 21.01
C ILE A 375 2.33 7.17 19.88
N SER A 376 1.72 6.35 19.01
CA SER A 376 0.83 6.86 17.97
C SER A 376 -0.45 7.48 18.54
N ILE A 377 -0.98 6.94 19.65
CA ILE A 377 -2.09 7.56 20.38
C ILE A 377 -1.64 8.88 21.02
N VAL A 378 -0.47 8.89 21.68
CA VAL A 378 0.09 10.11 22.29
C VAL A 378 0.27 11.23 21.27
N VAL A 379 0.81 10.91 20.08
CA VAL A 379 0.94 11.86 18.97
C VAL A 379 -0.41 12.42 18.54
N ASN A 380 -1.43 11.56 18.35
CA ASN A 380 -2.76 12.04 17.95
C ASN A 380 -3.41 12.95 18.99
N VAL A 381 -3.21 12.67 20.28
CA VAL A 381 -3.67 13.52 21.39
C VAL A 381 -2.92 14.86 21.38
N GLY A 382 -1.60 14.83 21.22
CA GLY A 382 -0.79 16.06 21.11
C GLY A 382 -1.19 16.94 19.94
N MET A 383 -1.47 16.34 18.78
CA MET A 383 -1.93 17.05 17.59
C MET A 383 -3.35 17.60 17.71
N TRP A 384 -4.21 16.97 18.51
CA TRP A 384 -5.49 17.56 18.87
C TRP A 384 -5.29 18.80 19.76
N PHE A 385 -4.42 18.70 20.77
CA PHE A 385 -4.08 19.84 21.62
C PHE A 385 -3.40 20.96 20.84
N GLU A 386 -2.64 20.67 19.79
CA GLU A 386 -2.08 21.69 18.90
C GLU A 386 -3.17 22.58 18.30
N ARG A 387 -4.23 21.97 17.73
CA ARG A 387 -5.35 22.72 17.16
C ARG A 387 -6.13 23.46 18.23
N PHE A 388 -6.40 22.81 19.36
CA PHE A 388 -7.07 23.45 20.49
C PHE A 388 -6.31 24.67 21.01
N VAL A 389 -4.99 24.54 21.17
CA VAL A 389 -4.12 25.62 21.64
C VAL A 389 -4.12 26.77 20.65
N ILE A 390 -3.86 26.51 19.37
CA ILE A 390 -3.86 27.58 18.35
C ILE A 390 -5.17 28.35 18.40
N ILE A 391 -6.30 27.67 18.41
CA ILE A 391 -7.62 28.31 18.34
C ILE A 391 -7.97 29.01 19.65
N VAL A 392 -8.10 28.26 20.74
CA VAL A 392 -8.68 28.78 21.99
C VAL A 392 -7.73 29.73 22.70
N THR A 393 -6.42 29.44 22.74
CA THR A 393 -5.49 30.31 23.47
C THR A 393 -5.32 31.68 22.82
N SER A 394 -5.50 31.78 21.51
CA SER A 394 -5.39 33.03 20.77
C SER A 394 -6.70 33.84 20.79
N LEU A 395 -7.86 33.18 20.92
CA LEU A 395 -9.17 33.86 20.99
C LEU A 395 -9.59 34.28 22.40
N HIS A 396 -9.25 33.50 23.44
CA HIS A 396 -9.76 33.77 24.78
C HIS A 396 -9.16 35.04 25.43
N ARG A 397 -7.98 35.45 24.96
CA ARG A 397 -7.24 36.64 25.40
C ARG A 397 -6.54 37.27 24.20
N ASP A 398 -7.24 38.19 23.56
CA ASP A 398 -6.78 38.96 22.40
C ASP A 398 -6.35 40.39 22.80
N TYR A 399 -6.44 41.33 21.86
CA TYR A 399 -6.09 42.74 22.04
C TYR A 399 -6.75 43.44 23.23
N MET A 400 -8.00 43.11 23.58
CA MET A 400 -8.77 43.87 24.56
C MET A 400 -8.99 43.10 25.86
N PRO A 401 -8.40 43.53 27.00
CA PRO A 401 -8.60 42.87 28.29
C PRO A 401 -10.06 42.75 28.74
N SER A 402 -10.94 43.66 28.31
CA SER A 402 -12.37 43.62 28.62
C SER A 402 -13.13 42.48 27.92
N ALA A 403 -12.58 41.95 26.82
CA ALA A 403 -13.17 40.83 26.08
C ALA A 403 -12.67 39.46 26.57
N TRP A 404 -11.68 39.44 27.47
CA TRP A 404 -11.05 38.21 27.94
C TRP A 404 -12.04 37.33 28.70
N THR A 405 -12.09 36.06 28.31
CA THR A 405 -13.03 35.08 28.86
C THR A 405 -12.43 33.69 28.80
N MET A 406 -13.14 32.69 29.33
CA MET A 406 -12.72 31.30 29.34
C MET A 406 -13.68 30.45 28.52
N PHE A 407 -13.14 29.44 27.84
CA PHE A 407 -13.90 28.38 27.20
C PHE A 407 -13.95 27.14 28.10
N GLN A 408 -15.14 26.58 28.26
CA GLN A 408 -15.36 25.30 28.93
C GLN A 408 -16.27 24.45 28.03
N PRO A 409 -15.84 23.25 27.61
CA PRO A 409 -16.66 22.40 26.75
C PRO A 409 -17.86 21.87 27.54
N THR A 410 -19.01 21.82 26.90
CA THR A 410 -20.21 21.18 27.43
C THR A 410 -20.19 19.68 27.13
N PHE A 411 -21.14 18.94 27.70
CA PHE A 411 -21.31 17.52 27.38
C PHE A 411 -21.64 17.29 25.90
N VAL A 412 -22.21 18.29 25.20
CA VAL A 412 -22.58 18.20 23.79
C VAL A 412 -21.35 18.33 22.89
N ASP A 413 -20.43 19.25 23.21
CA ASP A 413 -19.13 19.35 22.52
C ASP A 413 -18.38 18.01 22.55
N ILE A 414 -18.32 17.42 23.75
CA ILE A 414 -17.67 16.12 23.99
C ILE A 414 -18.45 14.98 23.32
N GLY A 415 -19.77 14.99 23.41
CA GLY A 415 -20.65 13.98 22.83
C GLY A 415 -20.56 13.91 21.31
N ILE A 416 -20.50 15.06 20.63
CA ILE A 416 -20.30 15.14 19.18
C ILE A 416 -18.91 14.61 18.82
N PHE A 417 -17.86 15.00 19.55
CA PHE A 417 -16.50 14.51 19.30
C PHE A 417 -16.41 12.98 19.42
N ILE A 418 -16.87 12.41 20.53
CA ILE A 418 -16.95 10.94 20.73
C ILE A 418 -17.81 10.29 19.64
N GLY A 419 -18.90 10.95 19.25
CA GLY A 419 -19.77 10.57 18.15
C GLY A 419 -19.04 10.39 16.83
N THR A 420 -18.21 11.36 16.45
CA THR A 420 -17.42 11.29 15.20
C THR A 420 -16.37 10.18 15.23
N ILE A 421 -15.76 9.91 16.39
CA ILE A 421 -14.85 8.76 16.57
C ILE A 421 -15.63 7.45 16.39
N GLY A 422 -16.81 7.35 17.02
CA GLY A 422 -17.71 6.20 16.86
C GLY A 422 -18.10 5.99 15.39
N PHE A 423 -18.49 7.06 14.69
CA PHE A 423 -18.88 6.99 13.28
C PHE A 423 -17.71 6.55 12.39
N PHE A 424 -16.52 7.11 12.62
CA PHE A 424 -15.31 6.71 11.91
C PHE A 424 -15.05 5.20 12.06
N PHE A 425 -15.10 4.67 13.28
CA PHE A 425 -14.88 3.24 13.51
C PHE A 425 -16.00 2.37 12.95
N VAL A 426 -17.27 2.82 12.98
CA VAL A 426 -18.38 2.11 12.31
C VAL A 426 -18.07 1.93 10.83
N LEU A 427 -17.70 3.01 10.13
CA LEU A 427 -17.35 2.97 8.70
C LEU A 427 -16.13 2.09 8.45
N PHE A 428 -15.07 2.27 9.24
CA PHE A 428 -13.82 1.51 9.07
C PHE A 428 -14.00 0.01 9.34
N LEU A 429 -14.78 -0.37 10.35
CA LEU A 429 -15.07 -1.77 10.66
C LEU A 429 -15.97 -2.44 9.63
N LEU A 430 -16.92 -1.70 9.03
CA LEU A 430 -17.72 -2.18 7.89
C LEU A 430 -16.85 -2.36 6.65
N TYR A 431 -15.96 -1.41 6.38
CA TYR A 431 -14.96 -1.50 5.31
C TYR A 431 -14.08 -2.74 5.46
N ALA A 432 -13.50 -2.96 6.64
CA ALA A 432 -12.64 -4.11 6.95
C ALA A 432 -13.30 -5.49 6.71
N ARG A 433 -14.64 -5.52 6.61
CA ARG A 433 -15.44 -6.73 6.40
C ARG A 433 -16.02 -6.86 5.01
N THR A 434 -16.19 -5.76 4.28
CA THR A 434 -16.85 -5.76 2.96
C THR A 434 -15.87 -5.48 1.82
N PHE A 435 -14.69 -4.92 2.13
CA PHE A 435 -13.64 -4.58 1.17
C PHE A 435 -12.33 -5.29 1.55
N PRO A 436 -11.43 -5.51 0.57
CA PRO A 436 -10.09 -6.00 0.86
C PRO A 436 -9.26 -4.91 1.53
N VAL A 437 -8.76 -5.24 2.72
CA VAL A 437 -7.97 -4.35 3.60
C VAL A 437 -6.59 -4.02 3.00
N VAL A 438 -6.06 -4.95 2.20
CA VAL A 438 -4.76 -4.88 1.52
C VAL A 438 -5.01 -5.11 0.02
N SER A 439 -4.33 -4.37 -0.86
CA SER A 439 -4.52 -4.56 -2.31
C SER A 439 -3.92 -5.89 -2.76
N GLN A 440 -4.75 -6.77 -3.33
CA GLN A 440 -4.29 -8.05 -3.83
C GLN A 440 -3.46 -7.85 -5.10
N ALA A 441 -3.91 -6.97 -6.00
CA ALA A 441 -3.21 -6.67 -7.25
C ALA A 441 -1.76 -6.22 -7.02
N GLU A 442 -1.58 -5.24 -6.15
CA GLU A 442 -0.27 -4.64 -5.92
C GLU A 442 0.67 -5.53 -5.11
N VAL A 443 0.16 -6.24 -4.10
CA VAL A 443 0.98 -7.20 -3.33
C VAL A 443 1.47 -8.34 -4.24
N LYS A 444 0.61 -8.84 -5.13
CA LYS A 444 1.00 -9.85 -6.12
C LYS A 444 2.09 -9.34 -7.08
N ALA A 445 2.04 -8.06 -7.47
CA ALA A 445 3.07 -7.47 -8.33
C ALA A 445 4.47 -7.45 -7.69
N ILE A 446 4.55 -7.23 -6.37
CA ILE A 446 5.85 -7.20 -5.66
C ILE A 446 6.30 -8.57 -5.16
N LEU A 447 5.44 -9.59 -5.11
CA LEU A 447 5.70 -10.88 -4.47
C LEU A 447 6.99 -11.57 -4.97
N LYS A 448 7.22 -11.62 -6.29
CA LYS A 448 8.44 -12.19 -6.88
C LYS A 448 9.71 -11.41 -6.52
N THR A 449 9.59 -10.10 -6.33
CA THR A 449 10.74 -9.23 -6.02
C THR A 449 11.02 -9.17 -4.51
N SER A 450 10.01 -8.93 -3.68
CA SER A 450 10.20 -8.64 -2.26
C SER A 450 9.62 -9.69 -1.31
N GLY A 451 9.07 -10.81 -1.81
CA GLY A 451 8.61 -11.92 -0.99
C GLY A 451 9.75 -12.80 -0.47
N GLN A 452 9.64 -13.27 0.77
CA GLN A 452 10.66 -14.07 1.44
C GLN A 452 11.00 -15.36 0.68
N ARG A 453 9.99 -16.10 0.22
CA ARG A 453 10.12 -17.29 -0.65
C ARG A 453 11.03 -17.03 -1.85
N TYR A 454 10.69 -16.02 -2.66
CA TYR A 454 11.38 -15.73 -3.90
C TYR A 454 12.76 -15.10 -3.68
N LYS A 455 13.02 -14.49 -2.51
CA LYS A 455 14.39 -14.09 -2.12
C LYS A 455 15.26 -15.30 -1.81
N ARG A 456 14.77 -16.26 -1.02
CA ARG A 456 15.50 -17.50 -0.73
C ARG A 456 15.81 -18.30 -1.99
N ILE A 457 14.87 -18.39 -2.94
CA ILE A 457 15.11 -19.07 -4.23
C ILE A 457 16.23 -18.37 -5.00
N ARG A 458 16.25 -17.04 -5.05
CA ARG A 458 17.35 -16.29 -5.70
C ARG A 458 18.69 -16.44 -4.99
N GLU A 459 18.68 -16.38 -3.65
CA GLU A 459 19.89 -16.55 -2.82
C GLU A 459 20.48 -17.97 -2.95
N SER A 460 19.65 -18.98 -3.15
CA SER A 460 20.07 -20.36 -3.44
C SER A 460 20.46 -20.62 -4.90
N GLY A 461 20.42 -19.61 -5.77
CA GLY A 461 20.71 -19.75 -7.20
C GLY A 461 19.62 -20.47 -8.01
N GLY A 462 18.45 -20.72 -7.42
CA GLY A 462 17.32 -21.38 -8.08
C GLY A 462 16.62 -20.49 -9.11
N SER A 463 16.07 -21.13 -10.15
CA SER A 463 15.28 -20.43 -11.18
C SER A 463 13.93 -19.98 -10.63
N LEU A 464 13.52 -18.76 -10.98
CA LEU A 464 12.17 -18.24 -10.69
C LEU A 464 11.13 -18.67 -11.75
N VAL A 465 11.56 -19.32 -12.84
CA VAL A 465 10.65 -19.81 -13.88
C VAL A 465 9.76 -20.92 -13.29
N GLY A 466 8.46 -20.89 -13.59
CA GLY A 466 7.49 -21.86 -13.04
C GLY A 466 7.09 -21.66 -11.58
N THR A 467 7.86 -20.90 -10.78
CA THR A 467 7.58 -20.72 -9.34
C THR A 467 6.30 -19.92 -9.00
N GLY A 468 5.69 -19.30 -10.02
CA GLY A 468 4.43 -18.56 -9.86
C GLY A 468 3.19 -19.44 -9.86
N THR A 469 3.28 -20.70 -10.29
CA THR A 469 2.16 -21.63 -10.23
C THR A 469 2.12 -22.31 -8.87
N ASP A 470 0.93 -22.41 -8.29
CA ASP A 470 0.72 -23.11 -7.02
C ASP A 470 0.27 -24.55 -7.28
N PRO A 471 1.02 -25.57 -6.83
CA PRO A 471 0.67 -26.97 -7.02
C PRO A 471 -0.73 -27.33 -6.51
N ARG A 472 -1.27 -26.59 -5.51
CA ARG A 472 -2.61 -26.81 -4.96
C ARG A 472 -3.73 -26.37 -5.88
N THR A 473 -3.46 -25.40 -6.77
CA THR A 473 -4.46 -24.85 -7.71
C THR A 473 -4.29 -25.37 -9.12
N HIS A 474 -3.15 -26.00 -9.40
CA HIS A 474 -2.92 -26.69 -10.64
C HIS A 474 -3.38 -28.13 -10.48
N ASN A 475 -4.48 -28.50 -11.15
CA ASN A 475 -4.69 -29.90 -11.54
C ASN A 475 -3.62 -30.25 -12.58
N VAL A 476 -2.40 -30.43 -12.11
CA VAL A 476 -1.35 -31.11 -12.83
C VAL A 476 -1.50 -32.56 -12.38
N ASN A 477 -2.09 -33.36 -13.26
CA ASN A 477 -1.73 -34.77 -13.38
C ASN A 477 -0.19 -34.82 -13.24
N PRO A 478 0.43 -35.61 -12.36
CA PRO A 478 1.87 -35.50 -12.00
C PRO A 478 2.88 -35.64 -13.16
N HIS A 479 2.45 -35.57 -14.41
CA HIS A 479 3.20 -35.65 -15.65
C HIS A 479 3.21 -34.36 -16.48
N ALA A 480 2.77 -33.22 -15.95
CA ALA A 480 2.79 -31.95 -16.71
C ALA A 480 3.40 -30.80 -15.90
N GLY A 481 4.71 -30.87 -15.63
CA GLY A 481 5.40 -29.76 -14.97
C GLY A 481 6.80 -30.04 -14.44
N THR A 482 7.58 -30.93 -15.07
CA THR A 482 9.03 -30.82 -15.02
C THR A 482 9.45 -29.64 -15.92
N PRO A 483 10.52 -28.90 -15.59
CA PRO A 483 11.17 -28.08 -16.59
C PRO A 483 11.47 -29.03 -17.75
N ILE A 484 11.15 -28.63 -18.97
CA ILE A 484 11.71 -29.26 -20.15
C ILE A 484 13.21 -28.94 -20.11
N VAL A 485 13.95 -29.64 -19.24
CA VAL A 485 15.16 -30.31 -19.71
C VAL A 485 14.61 -31.17 -20.82
N ASP A 486 14.98 -30.80 -22.02
CA ASP A 486 14.77 -31.52 -23.24
C ASP A 486 15.16 -32.99 -22.97
N GLU A 487 14.23 -33.80 -22.45
CA GLU A 487 14.33 -35.24 -22.46
C GLU A 487 14.30 -35.56 -23.95
N GLY A 488 15.45 -35.99 -24.46
CA GLY A 488 15.54 -36.51 -25.81
C GLY A 488 14.44 -37.56 -26.01
N PRO A 489 14.01 -37.77 -27.26
CA PRO A 489 12.95 -38.72 -27.55
C PRO A 489 13.22 -40.02 -26.81
N ALA A 490 12.24 -40.46 -26.01
CA ALA A 490 12.29 -41.73 -25.31
C ALA A 490 12.75 -42.81 -26.29
N VAL A 491 13.94 -43.36 -26.01
CA VAL A 491 14.52 -44.46 -26.78
C VAL A 491 13.50 -45.60 -26.73
N LYS A 492 12.77 -45.79 -27.84
CA LYS A 492 11.98 -47.00 -28.05
C LYS A 492 12.94 -48.16 -27.92
N ALA A 493 12.55 -49.21 -27.20
CA ALA A 493 13.31 -50.46 -27.15
C ALA A 493 13.67 -50.85 -28.59
N HIS A 494 14.97 -50.74 -28.91
CA HIS A 494 15.46 -50.93 -30.26
C HIS A 494 15.19 -52.37 -30.69
N ASP A 495 14.75 -52.57 -31.93
CA ASP A 495 14.53 -53.90 -32.49
C ASP A 495 15.87 -54.69 -32.48
N PRO A 496 15.98 -55.79 -31.71
CA PRO A 496 17.22 -56.56 -31.62
C PRO A 496 17.68 -57.10 -32.98
N GLU A 497 16.77 -57.35 -33.91
CA GLU A 497 17.10 -57.89 -35.23
C GLU A 497 17.77 -56.82 -36.12
N ALA A 498 17.34 -55.57 -36.01
CA ALA A 498 17.93 -54.44 -36.73
C ALA A 498 19.33 -54.08 -36.20
N ILE A 499 19.53 -54.13 -34.88
CA ILE A 499 20.85 -53.92 -34.28
C ILE A 499 21.83 -55.01 -34.74
N ASN A 500 21.43 -56.28 -34.74
CA ASN A 500 22.30 -57.36 -35.22
C ASN A 500 22.71 -57.17 -36.68
N LYS A 501 21.79 -56.74 -37.55
CA LYS A 501 22.07 -56.43 -38.96
C LYS A 501 23.02 -55.24 -39.13
N LEU A 502 22.91 -54.22 -38.28
CA LEU A 502 23.84 -53.08 -38.27
C LEU A 502 25.25 -53.53 -37.85
N MET A 503 25.35 -54.35 -36.81
CA MET A 503 26.62 -54.80 -36.23
C MET A 503 27.38 -55.81 -37.09
N GLU A 504 26.70 -56.51 -38.02
CA GLU A 504 27.33 -57.47 -38.95
C GLU A 504 28.44 -56.83 -39.79
N ASN A 505 28.27 -55.57 -40.22
CA ASN A 505 29.24 -54.83 -41.03
C ASN A 505 30.06 -53.81 -40.23
N VAL A 506 29.45 -53.20 -39.22
CA VAL A 506 30.09 -52.16 -38.39
C VAL A 506 31.13 -52.78 -37.44
N GLY A 507 30.96 -54.06 -37.07
CA GLY A 507 31.83 -54.77 -36.15
C GLY A 507 31.40 -54.62 -34.69
N THR A 508 31.84 -55.55 -33.85
CA THR A 508 31.53 -55.57 -32.41
C THR A 508 32.66 -54.97 -31.59
N PHE A 509 32.29 -54.30 -30.50
CA PHE A 509 33.24 -53.73 -29.55
C PHE A 509 33.46 -54.69 -28.38
N ASP A 510 34.72 -55.02 -28.10
CA ASP A 510 35.09 -55.84 -26.96
C ASP A 510 35.76 -54.98 -25.87
N PRO A 511 35.09 -54.74 -24.73
CA PRO A 511 35.60 -53.88 -23.67
C PRO A 511 36.83 -54.46 -22.95
N THR A 512 37.19 -55.73 -23.17
CA THR A 512 38.39 -56.35 -22.58
C THR A 512 39.66 -56.13 -23.42
N THR A 513 39.51 -55.85 -24.72
CA THR A 513 40.62 -55.69 -25.66
C THR A 513 40.69 -54.31 -26.31
N GLN A 514 39.62 -53.51 -26.25
CA GLN A 514 39.51 -52.20 -26.90
C GLN A 514 39.14 -51.08 -25.92
N THR A 515 39.69 -49.90 -26.14
CA THR A 515 39.34 -48.67 -25.42
C THR A 515 38.30 -47.87 -26.19
N LYS A 516 37.27 -47.38 -25.49
CA LYS A 516 36.21 -46.53 -26.06
C LYS A 516 36.79 -45.22 -26.61
N ASP A 517 36.38 -44.83 -27.81
CA ASP A 517 36.71 -43.53 -28.40
C ASP A 517 35.70 -42.45 -27.98
N ASP A 518 36.15 -41.20 -27.98
CA ASP A 518 35.29 -40.03 -27.78
C ASP A 518 34.59 -39.67 -29.10
N LEU A 519 33.38 -40.20 -29.31
CA LEU A 519 32.63 -40.00 -30.56
C LEU A 519 32.22 -38.54 -30.78
N GLN A 520 32.28 -37.67 -29.76
CA GLN A 520 31.96 -36.25 -29.90
C GLN A 520 32.97 -35.48 -30.78
N GLN A 521 34.11 -36.09 -31.10
CA GLN A 521 35.07 -35.53 -32.06
C GLN A 521 34.54 -35.52 -33.51
N ILE A 522 33.48 -36.29 -33.82
CA ILE A 522 32.82 -36.27 -35.12
C ILE A 522 31.73 -35.19 -35.11
N ASN A 523 31.82 -34.26 -36.06
CA ASN A 523 30.83 -33.19 -36.19
C ASN A 523 29.45 -33.78 -36.46
N GLY A 524 28.51 -33.47 -35.57
CA GLY A 524 27.14 -33.99 -35.62
C GLY A 524 26.78 -34.91 -34.46
N ILE A 525 27.79 -35.47 -33.78
CA ILE A 525 27.61 -36.30 -32.58
C ILE A 525 27.77 -35.42 -31.33
N GLY A 526 26.65 -35.06 -30.70
CA GLY A 526 26.66 -34.42 -29.38
C GLY A 526 26.52 -35.44 -28.25
N PRO A 527 26.61 -35.02 -26.96
CA PRO A 527 26.55 -35.93 -25.82
C PRO A 527 25.35 -36.88 -25.83
N LYS A 528 24.16 -36.37 -26.15
CA LYS A 528 22.94 -37.19 -26.26
C LYS A 528 22.99 -38.23 -27.38
N MET A 529 23.65 -37.91 -28.51
CA MET A 529 23.76 -38.82 -29.64
C MET A 529 24.81 -39.90 -29.37
N GLU A 530 25.91 -39.54 -28.71
CA GLU A 530 26.89 -40.50 -28.25
C GLU A 530 26.26 -41.52 -27.27
N ASP A 531 25.42 -41.08 -26.33
CA ASP A 531 24.70 -41.99 -25.42
C ASP A 531 23.82 -42.99 -26.17
N VAL A 532 23.15 -42.56 -27.24
CA VAL A 532 22.33 -43.43 -28.10
C VAL A 532 23.18 -44.42 -28.90
N LEU A 533 24.32 -43.98 -29.43
CA LEU A 533 25.25 -44.87 -30.16
C LEU A 533 25.86 -45.92 -29.22
N ASN A 534 26.22 -45.53 -28.01
CA ASN A 534 26.70 -46.46 -26.98
C ASN A 534 25.62 -47.47 -26.61
N SER A 535 24.34 -47.04 -26.46
CA SER A 535 23.26 -47.96 -26.09
C SER A 535 22.97 -49.04 -27.14
N ILE A 536 23.37 -48.82 -28.39
CA ILE A 536 23.24 -49.80 -29.49
C ILE A 536 24.54 -50.56 -29.83
N GLY A 537 25.63 -50.31 -29.08
CA GLY A 537 26.87 -51.10 -29.21
C GLY A 537 28.01 -50.43 -30.00
N ILE A 538 27.91 -49.14 -30.32
CA ILE A 538 28.90 -48.39 -31.10
C ILE A 538 29.71 -47.50 -30.15
N TYR A 539 31.00 -47.80 -30.04
CA TYR A 539 31.91 -47.20 -29.05
C TYR A 539 33.24 -46.70 -29.64
N SER A 540 33.53 -46.99 -30.91
CA SER A 540 34.83 -46.69 -31.53
C SER A 540 34.70 -45.96 -32.87
N PHE A 541 35.74 -45.21 -33.25
CA PHE A 541 35.82 -44.60 -34.58
C PHE A 541 35.88 -45.66 -35.67
N LEU A 542 36.49 -46.82 -35.40
CA LEU A 542 36.57 -47.93 -36.37
C LEU A 542 35.16 -48.40 -36.77
N GLN A 543 34.27 -48.57 -35.81
CA GLN A 543 32.88 -48.93 -36.06
C GLN A 543 32.18 -47.88 -36.95
N VAL A 544 32.29 -46.60 -36.58
CA VAL A 544 31.66 -45.51 -37.36
C VAL A 544 32.26 -45.41 -38.78
N SER A 545 33.56 -45.69 -38.94
CA SER A 545 34.25 -45.65 -40.24
C SER A 545 33.79 -46.71 -41.25
N ASN A 546 33.21 -47.81 -40.75
CA ASN A 546 32.71 -48.92 -41.56
C ASN A 546 31.26 -48.73 -42.04
N MET A 547 30.59 -47.65 -41.60
CA MET A 547 29.22 -47.36 -42.04
C MET A 547 29.18 -47.02 -43.53
N THR A 548 28.29 -47.70 -44.26
CA THR A 548 27.89 -47.32 -45.62
C THR A 548 26.47 -46.77 -45.61
N LYS A 549 25.94 -46.43 -46.78
CA LYS A 549 24.56 -45.97 -46.93
C LYS A 549 23.55 -46.91 -46.26
N ARG A 550 23.76 -48.22 -46.36
CA ARG A 550 22.89 -49.23 -45.74
C ARG A 550 22.89 -49.13 -44.22
N GLU A 551 24.04 -48.91 -43.60
CA GLU A 551 24.17 -48.78 -42.14
C GLU A 551 23.62 -47.44 -41.65
N TYR A 552 23.73 -46.37 -42.44
CA TYR A 552 23.05 -45.10 -42.13
C TYR A 552 21.53 -45.26 -42.13
N ASP A 553 20.96 -45.93 -43.15
CA ASP A 553 19.52 -46.19 -43.21
C ASP A 553 19.04 -47.03 -42.00
N LEU A 554 19.81 -48.06 -41.62
CA LEU A 554 19.52 -48.88 -40.43
C LEU A 554 19.66 -48.09 -39.12
N LEU A 555 20.67 -47.21 -39.02
CA LEU A 555 20.87 -46.36 -37.85
C LEU A 555 19.73 -45.36 -37.68
N ASP A 556 19.23 -44.80 -38.78
CA ASP A 556 18.07 -43.90 -38.79
C ASP A 556 16.78 -44.61 -38.34
N GLU A 557 16.59 -45.86 -38.78
CA GLU A 557 15.46 -46.71 -38.37
C GLU A 557 15.51 -47.04 -36.86
N ILE A 558 16.71 -47.35 -36.35
CA ILE A 558 16.93 -47.71 -34.94
C ILE A 558 16.79 -46.51 -34.01
N THR A 559 17.36 -45.36 -34.37
CA THR A 559 17.46 -44.21 -33.48
C THR A 559 16.24 -43.29 -33.53
N ALA A 560 15.51 -43.28 -34.66
CA ALA A 560 14.32 -42.45 -34.92
C ALA A 560 14.49 -40.93 -34.64
N ALA A 561 15.70 -40.51 -34.30
CA ALA A 561 16.06 -39.17 -33.88
C ALA A 561 17.03 -38.61 -34.91
N PHE A 562 16.53 -37.70 -35.74
CA PHE A 562 17.26 -37.01 -36.82
C PHE A 562 17.67 -37.88 -38.03
N PRO A 563 16.70 -38.43 -38.79
CA PRO A 563 16.99 -39.23 -39.99
C PRO A 563 17.86 -38.47 -41.01
N GLY A 564 18.82 -39.16 -41.61
CA GLY A 564 19.69 -38.69 -42.68
C GLY A 564 20.86 -37.81 -42.22
N ARG A 565 21.01 -37.58 -40.90
CA ARG A 565 22.06 -36.70 -40.39
C ARG A 565 23.45 -37.33 -40.48
N ALA A 566 23.58 -38.61 -40.17
CA ALA A 566 24.87 -39.31 -40.19
C ALA A 566 25.48 -39.37 -41.60
N GLU A 567 24.63 -39.58 -42.62
CA GLU A 567 25.04 -39.54 -44.03
C GLU A 567 25.34 -38.10 -44.49
N ARG A 568 24.48 -37.13 -44.17
CA ARG A 568 24.66 -35.72 -44.58
C ARG A 568 25.93 -35.11 -44.00
N ASP A 569 26.23 -35.40 -42.73
CA ASP A 569 27.38 -34.84 -42.02
C ASP A 569 28.65 -35.72 -42.25
N ASP A 570 28.61 -36.77 -43.09
CA ASP A 570 29.71 -37.68 -43.44
C ASP A 570 30.49 -38.24 -42.23
N TRP A 571 29.79 -38.94 -41.34
CA TRP A 571 30.40 -39.48 -40.11
C TRP A 571 31.48 -40.52 -40.38
N ALA A 572 31.28 -41.43 -41.34
CA ALA A 572 32.27 -42.44 -41.70
C ALA A 572 33.55 -41.81 -42.28
N GLY A 573 33.44 -40.75 -43.10
CA GLY A 573 34.60 -40.02 -43.61
C GLY A 573 35.40 -39.35 -42.49
N GLN A 574 34.72 -38.65 -41.58
CA GLN A 574 35.35 -38.02 -40.42
C GLN A 574 36.01 -39.04 -39.49
N ALA A 575 35.37 -40.19 -39.24
CA ALA A 575 35.93 -41.26 -38.44
C ALA A 575 37.22 -41.83 -39.06
N LYS A 576 37.27 -42.02 -40.39
CA LYS A 576 38.51 -42.43 -41.10
C LYS A 576 39.63 -41.43 -40.92
N THR A 577 39.34 -40.13 -41.00
CA THR A 577 40.35 -39.08 -40.76
C THR A 577 40.89 -39.11 -39.33
N LEU A 578 40.02 -39.36 -38.33
CA LEU A 578 40.42 -39.45 -36.93
C LEU A 578 41.25 -40.70 -36.62
N ILE A 579 40.97 -41.83 -37.28
CA ILE A 579 41.80 -43.05 -37.19
C ILE A 579 43.18 -42.81 -37.78
N ASN A 580 43.25 -42.22 -38.98
CA ASN A 580 44.53 -41.96 -39.66
C ASN A 580 45.41 -40.91 -38.97
N ASN A 581 44.83 -40.05 -38.12
CA ASN A 581 45.57 -39.07 -37.31
C ASN A 581 45.99 -39.61 -35.93
N LYS A 582 45.59 -40.84 -35.57
CA LYS A 582 45.98 -41.52 -34.32
C LYS A 582 47.17 -42.49 -34.49
N GLU A 583 47.53 -42.82 -35.73
CA GLU A 583 48.82 -43.46 -36.10
C GLU A 583 49.90 -42.41 -36.34
#